data_AF-A0A2D6X1H9-F1
#
_entry.id   AF-A0A2D6X1H9-F1
#
_cell.length_a   1.000
_cell.length_b   1.000
_cell.length_c   1.000
_cell.angle_alpha   90.00
_cell.angle_beta   90.00
_cell.angle_gamma   90.00
#
_symmetry.space_group_name_H-M   'P 1'
#
loop_
_entity.id
_entity.type
_entity.pdbx_description
1 polymer ?
#
loop_
_entity_poly.entity_id
_entity_poly.type
_entity_poly.pdbx_seq_one_letter_code
_entity_poly.pdbx_strand_id
1 'polypeptide(L)' 'MSIKRDYKSVIFSGCAIESKSISLCDLRHFLPQYKGYVTGAYQVHSDNPRCKYSEIFKDIDEAVNKFVELKGSLK' A
#
# COMPACT_ATOMS: atom_id res chain seq x y z
N MET A 1 15.58 2.94 -12.78
CA MET A 1 14.59 1.96 -12.25
C MET A 1 13.34 2.72 -11.86
N SER A 2 12.15 2.26 -12.26
CA SER A 2 10.90 2.98 -11.97
C SER A 2 10.53 2.76 -10.50
N ILE A 3 10.43 3.84 -9.71
CA ILE A 3 10.17 3.81 -8.25
C ILE A 3 8.99 2.92 -7.82
N LYS A 4 8.00 2.73 -8.70
CA LYS A 4 6.87 1.81 -8.49
C LYS A 4 7.31 0.35 -8.39
N ARG A 5 8.32 -0.09 -9.15
CA ARG A 5 8.88 -1.44 -9.09
C ARG A 5 9.59 -1.69 -7.75
N ASP A 6 10.33 -0.71 -7.26
CA ASP A 6 11.00 -0.80 -5.97
C ASP A 6 9.98 -0.96 -4.83
N TYR A 7 8.89 -0.18 -4.86
CA TYR A 7 7.79 -0.34 -3.89
C TYR A 7 7.17 -1.73 -3.94
N LYS A 8 6.85 -2.26 -5.13
CA LYS A 8 6.32 -3.62 -5.25
C LYS A 8 7.25 -4.66 -4.64
N SER A 9 8.55 -4.57 -4.91
CA SER A 9 9.55 -5.50 -4.37
C SER A 9 9.57 -5.51 -2.83
N VAL A 10 9.44 -4.33 -2.21
CA VAL A 10 9.37 -4.20 -0.74
C VAL A 10 8.10 -4.86 -0.20
N ILE A 11 6.94 -4.63 -0.84
CA ILE A 11 5.68 -5.25 -0.42
C ILE A 11 5.72 -6.78 -0.57
N PHE A 12 6.27 -7.29 -1.69
CA PHE A 12 6.44 -8.74 -1.88
C PHE A 12 7.42 -9.39 -0.90
N SER A 13 8.34 -8.61 -0.34
CA SER A 13 9.23 -9.07 0.73
C SER A 13 8.52 -9.14 2.10
N GLY A 14 7.23 -8.79 2.17
CA GLY A 14 6.43 -8.75 3.39
C GLY A 14 6.64 -7.49 4.23
N CYS A 15 7.26 -6.46 3.68
CA CYS A 15 7.47 -5.18 4.37
C CYS A 15 6.32 -4.21 4.08
N ALA A 16 6.11 -3.26 4.99
CA ALA A 16 5.27 -2.09 4.77
C ALA A 16 6.12 -0.90 4.30
N ILE A 17 5.50 0.03 3.57
CA ILE A 17 6.11 1.29 3.13
C ILE A 17 5.34 2.43 3.79
N GLU A 18 6.06 3.35 4.43
CA GLU A 18 5.49 4.52 5.08
C GLU A 18 6.11 5.82 4.55
N SER A 19 5.29 6.85 4.33
CA SER A 19 5.73 8.16 3.83
C SER A 19 4.70 9.24 4.17
N LYS A 20 5.10 10.27 4.94
CA LYS A 20 4.27 11.46 5.27
C LYS A 20 2.83 11.10 5.76
N SER A 21 2.72 10.13 6.67
CA SER A 21 1.45 9.62 7.20
C SER A 21 0.60 8.82 6.21
N ILE A 22 1.17 8.39 5.07
CA ILE A 22 0.59 7.40 4.16
C ILE A 22 1.35 6.08 4.32
N SER A 23 0.64 4.97 4.41
CA SER A 23 1.17 3.62 4.50
C SER A 23 0.64 2.73 3.38
N LEU A 24 1.49 1.85 2.86
CA LEU A 24 1.16 0.78 1.92
C LEU A 24 1.69 -0.55 2.47
N CYS A 25 0.84 -1.55 2.58
CA CYS A 25 1.23 -2.88 3.05
C CYS A 25 0.39 -4.00 2.42
N ASP A 26 0.86 -5.24 2.51
CA ASP A 26 0.07 -6.43 2.20
C ASP A 26 -0.48 -7.05 3.48
N LEU A 27 -1.79 -6.94 3.69
CA LEU A 27 -2.47 -7.42 4.90
C LEU A 27 -2.29 -8.92 5.14
N ARG A 28 -2.03 -9.70 4.09
CA ARG A 28 -1.82 -11.16 4.20
C ARG A 28 -0.59 -11.51 5.05
N HIS A 29 0.36 -10.59 5.17
CA HIS A 29 1.56 -10.75 6.00
C HIS A 29 1.34 -10.38 7.46
N PHE A 30 0.37 -9.50 7.76
CA PHE A 30 0.18 -8.93 9.09
C PHE A 30 -1.03 -9.51 9.83
N LEU A 31 -2.06 -9.95 9.09
CA LEU A 31 -3.36 -10.33 9.64
C LEU A 31 -3.70 -11.78 9.29
N PRO A 32 -3.88 -12.66 10.30
CA PRO A 32 -4.19 -14.07 10.08
C PRO A 32 -5.47 -14.29 9.25
N GLN A 33 -6.46 -13.40 9.35
CA GLN A 33 -7.73 -13.51 8.63
C GLN A 33 -7.60 -13.37 7.11
N TYR A 34 -6.51 -12.76 6.62
CA TYR A 34 -6.20 -12.66 5.19
C TYR A 34 -5.18 -13.72 4.73
N LYS A 35 -4.67 -14.52 5.66
CA LYS A 35 -3.70 -15.59 5.37
C LYS A 35 -4.40 -16.67 4.54
N GLY A 36 -3.92 -16.91 3.32
CA GLY A 36 -4.53 -17.87 2.38
C GLY A 36 -5.51 -17.25 1.39
N TYR A 37 -5.73 -15.93 1.39
CA TYR A 37 -6.45 -15.27 0.31
C TYR A 37 -5.72 -15.48 -1.01
N VAL A 38 -6.45 -16.02 -2.00
CA VAL A 38 -5.94 -16.26 -3.36
C VAL A 38 -5.70 -14.94 -4.08
N THR A 39 -6.53 -13.93 -3.80
CA THR A 39 -6.36 -12.57 -4.30
C THR A 39 -5.44 -11.74 -3.40
N GLY A 40 -4.81 -10.69 -3.94
CA GLY A 40 -4.08 -9.72 -3.11
C GLY A 40 -5.00 -9.05 -2.08
N ALA A 41 -4.41 -8.58 -0.98
CA ALA A 41 -5.09 -7.76 0.03
C ALA A 41 -4.16 -6.61 0.45
N TYR A 42 -3.94 -5.68 -0.48
CA TYR A 42 -3.01 -4.57 -0.29
C TYR A 42 -3.73 -3.36 0.27
N GLN A 43 -3.36 -2.90 1.46
CA GLN A 43 -3.96 -1.72 2.06
C GLN A 43 -3.15 -0.48 1.75
N VAL A 44 -3.83 0.56 1.29
CA VAL A 44 -3.31 1.94 1.29
C VAL A 44 -4.10 2.72 2.33
N HIS A 45 -3.39 3.28 3.30
CA HIS A 45 -3.98 4.06 4.37
C HIS A 45 -3.26 5.39 4.53
N SER A 46 -3.99 6.43 4.89
CA SER A 46 -3.47 7.75 5.18
C SER A 46 -4.30 8.37 6.29
N ASP A 47 -3.65 8.68 7.40
CA ASP A 47 -4.26 9.41 8.52
C ASP A 47 -3.99 10.93 8.41
N ASN A 48 -3.40 11.38 7.29
CA ASN A 48 -3.14 12.80 7.11
C ASN A 48 -4.47 13.58 7.05
N PRO A 49 -4.68 14.63 7.87
CA PRO A 49 -5.94 15.38 7.91
C PRO A 49 -6.26 16.09 6.58
N ARG A 50 -5.24 16.35 5.73
CA ARG A 50 -5.44 16.93 4.40
C ARG A 50 -5.76 15.89 3.32
N CYS A 51 -5.52 14.61 3.60
CA CYS A 51 -5.65 13.54 2.63
C CYS A 51 -5.98 12.22 3.35
N LYS A 52 -7.12 12.19 4.05
CA LYS A 52 -7.56 11.01 4.78
C LYS A 52 -8.05 9.96 3.79
N TYR A 53 -7.42 8.78 3.80
CA TYR A 53 -7.71 7.71 2.85
C TYR A 53 -7.53 6.36 3.51
N SER A 54 -8.38 5.38 3.16
CA SER A 54 -8.19 4.01 3.60
C SER A 54 -8.94 3.07 2.67
N GLU A 55 -8.20 2.27 1.90
CA GLU A 55 -8.79 1.30 0.98
C GLU A 55 -7.92 0.05 0.85
N ILE A 56 -8.57 -1.07 0.55
CA ILE A 56 -7.92 -2.36 0.30
C ILE A 56 -8.10 -2.71 -1.17
N PHE A 57 -6.98 -2.95 -1.85
CA PHE A 57 -6.91 -3.33 -3.25
C PHE A 57 -6.63 -4.83 -3.38
N LYS A 58 -7.20 -5.43 -4.42
CA LYS A 58 -6.91 -6.83 -4.79
C LYS A 58 -5.67 -6.95 -5.67
N ASP A 59 -5.28 -5.84 -6.29
CA ASP A 59 -4.14 -5.74 -7.21
C ASP A 59 -3.07 -4.78 -6.65
N ILE A 60 -1.80 -5.16 -6.80
CA ILE A 60 -0.68 -4.39 -6.26
C ILE A 60 -0.36 -3.15 -7.11
N ASP A 61 -0.61 -3.20 -8.42
CA ASP A 61 -0.44 -2.05 -9.30
C ASP A 61 -1.41 -0.94 -8.92
N GLU A 62 -2.68 -1.26 -8.68
CA GLU A 62 -3.68 -0.30 -8.20
C GLU A 62 -3.28 0.32 -6.86
N ALA A 63 -2.88 -0.49 -5.88
CA ALA A 63 -2.44 -0.01 -4.57
C ALA A 63 -1.21 0.91 -4.68
N VAL A 64 -0.19 0.53 -5.45
CA VAL A 64 1.02 1.33 -5.65
C VAL A 64 0.70 2.63 -6.40
N ASN A 65 -0.17 2.58 -7.40
CA ASN A 65 -0.62 3.77 -8.11
C ASN A 65 -1.32 4.75 -7.15
N LYS A 66 -2.22 4.26 -6.31
CA LYS A 66 -2.92 5.10 -5.32
C LYS A 66 -1.96 5.67 -4.28
N PHE A 67 -1.03 4.88 -3.77
CA PHE A 67 0.00 5.34 -2.83
C PHE A 67 0.83 6.49 -3.43
N VAL A 68 1.26 6.37 -4.69
CA VAL A 68 2.03 7.41 -5.39
C VAL A 68 1.19 8.67 -5.63
N GLU A 69 -0.10 8.50 -5.98
CA GLU A 69 -1.04 9.61 -6.15
C GLU A 69 -1.18 10.41 -4.85
N LEU A 70 -1.50 9.75 -3.74
CA LEU A 70 -1.63 10.39 -2.42
C LEU A 70 -0.33 11.08 -2.00
N LYS A 71 0.82 10.44 -2.24
CA LYS A 71 2.14 11.02 -1.96
C LYS A 71 2.39 12.30 -2.80
N GLY A 72 1.89 12.35 -4.03
CA GLY A 72 1.95 13.51 -4.91
C GLY A 72 1.01 14.65 -4.50
N SER A 73 -0.15 14.33 -3.92
CA SER A 73 -1.10 15.33 -3.40
C SER A 73 -0.63 16.00 -2.11
N LEU A 74 0.24 15.34 -1.33
CA LEU A 74 0.86 15.88 -0.10
C LEU A 74 2.22 16.55 -0.35
N LYS A 75 2.51 16.96 -1.59
CA LYS A 75 3.80 17.54 -1.96
C LYS A 75 3.97 18.96 -1.42
#